data_AF-A0A2D5EZI3-F1
#
_entry.id   AF-A0A2D5EZI3-F1
#
_cell.length_a   1.000
_cell.length_b   1.000
_cell.length_c   1.000
_cell.angle_alpha   90.00
_cell.angle_beta   90.00
_cell.angle_gamma   90.00
#
_symmetry.space_group_name_H-M   'P 1'
#
loop_
_entity.id
_entity.type
_entity.pdbx_description
1 polymer ?
#
loop_
_entity_poly.entity_id
_entity_poly.type
_entity_poly.pdbx_seq_one_letter_code
_entity_poly.pdbx_strand_id
1 'polypeptide(L)'
;MSALGLGLALLACGSDGEVAGPGEGEADGDVFVQPYESCEPETGVCTNVAISGCTVPGERFEDYADCEVVRTQRPYWVSRVPETDPADPRLDDAAFMTELAWVTAEIGACGCTCCHATGSGTPATKFDIDAPGIWIDQLSDRGVAIFSGAISSEILGAYPAGENNGFDRSRTGPPTTDPERMAAFFAAELERRGVTDEELAEAPPFGGSLAGRITDPAEPCEEGLGVDRRGRVRWGETGARYVYVTEPGDVNPGVPPNLDTPPGTLWRLDVAPTSRPLESGLRYGDTPEGTAQRVPASGAPPELVEGRTYRLYASEDVLQTITNCTFVFGD
;
A
#
# COMPACT_ATOMS: atom_id res chain seq x y z
N MET A 1 13.50 7.18 36.76
CA MET A 1 13.33 7.80 35.44
C MET A 1 13.95 6.86 34.42
N SER A 2 13.19 5.87 33.98
CA SER A 2 13.60 4.96 32.91
C SER A 2 12.67 5.24 31.75
N ALA A 3 13.24 5.70 30.63
CA ALA A 3 12.52 5.85 29.38
C ALA A 3 12.20 4.45 28.84
N LEU A 4 10.92 4.09 28.87
CA LEU A 4 10.38 3.00 28.07
C LEU A 4 10.35 3.49 26.63
N GLY A 5 11.34 3.08 25.83
CA GLY A 5 11.27 3.19 24.38
C GLY A 5 10.16 2.26 23.88
N LEU A 6 9.03 2.83 23.48
CA LEU A 6 8.07 2.12 22.64
C LEU A 6 8.79 1.85 21.30
N GLY A 7 9.21 0.60 21.11
CA GLY A 7 9.65 0.14 19.80
C GLY A 7 8.48 0.19 18.84
N LEU A 8 8.58 1.05 17.82
CA LEU A 8 7.62 1.16 16.74
C LEU A 8 7.71 -0.11 15.90
N ALA A 9 6.79 -1.05 16.09
CA ALA A 9 6.65 -2.20 15.20
C ALA A 9 6.04 -1.73 13.88
N LEU A 10 6.89 -1.39 12.91
CA LEU A 10 6.49 -1.13 11.54
C LEU A 10 5.95 -2.43 10.94
N LEU A 11 4.64 -2.45 10.64
CA LEU A 11 4.00 -3.59 9.99
C LEU A 11 4.40 -3.63 8.53
N ALA A 12 4.94 -4.76 8.19
CA ALA A 12 5.64 -5.04 6.97
C ALA A 12 4.73 -5.91 6.07
N CYS A 13 5.04 -6.12 4.79
CA CYS A 13 4.36 -7.05 3.83
C CYS A 13 4.15 -8.53 4.30
N GLY A 14 4.17 -8.83 5.60
CA GLY A 14 4.26 -10.16 6.17
C GLY A 14 3.54 -10.29 7.50
N SER A 15 2.38 -9.65 7.68
CA SER A 15 1.52 -9.87 8.85
C SER A 15 0.78 -11.21 8.72
N ASP A 16 1.50 -12.32 8.81
CA ASP A 16 0.96 -13.69 8.95
C ASP A 16 0.78 -14.08 10.43
N GLY A 17 0.81 -13.11 11.36
CA GLY A 17 0.73 -13.41 12.80
C GLY A 17 1.98 -14.07 13.38
N GLU A 18 2.92 -14.50 12.53
CA GLU A 18 4.29 -14.77 12.95
C GLU A 18 4.95 -13.44 13.34
N VAL A 19 5.22 -13.29 14.64
CA VAL A 19 6.13 -12.27 15.15
C VAL A 19 7.43 -12.47 14.38
N ALA A 20 7.72 -11.57 13.44
CA ALA A 20 9.03 -11.52 12.83
C ALA A 20 10.04 -11.47 13.99
N GLY A 21 10.88 -12.51 14.12
CA GLY A 21 12.11 -12.38 14.91
C GLY A 21 12.85 -11.14 14.40
N PRO A 22 13.71 -10.50 15.23
CA PRO A 22 14.41 -9.29 14.83
C PRO A 22 15.23 -9.60 13.57
N GLY A 23 14.66 -9.31 12.40
CA GLY A 23 15.34 -9.38 11.13
C GLY A 23 16.43 -8.33 11.21
N GLU A 24 17.67 -8.75 10.99
CA GLU A 24 18.82 -7.87 10.86
C GLU A 24 18.67 -7.10 9.53
N GLY A 25 17.78 -6.12 9.55
CA GLY A 25 17.59 -5.12 8.51
C GLY A 25 17.09 -3.88 9.21
N GLU A 26 17.96 -2.90 9.42
CA GLU A 26 17.51 -1.52 9.59
C GLU A 26 16.66 -1.24 8.35
N ALA A 27 15.35 -1.06 8.53
CA ALA A 27 14.57 -0.31 7.58
C ALA A 27 15.18 1.09 7.64
N ASP A 28 16.19 1.34 6.80
CA ASP A 28 16.67 2.70 6.56
C ASP A 28 15.43 3.51 6.24
N GLY A 29 15.18 4.55 7.03
CA GLY A 29 13.89 5.24 7.17
C GLY A 29 13.53 6.04 5.93
N ASP A 30 13.37 5.37 4.81
CA ASP A 30 13.01 5.95 3.54
C ASP A 30 11.56 6.42 3.60
N VAL A 31 11.40 7.70 3.28
CA VAL A 31 10.12 8.38 3.21
C VAL A 31 9.31 7.75 2.08
N PHE A 32 8.04 7.43 2.34
CA PHE A 32 7.13 6.96 1.29
C PHE A 32 7.10 7.95 0.12
N VAL A 33 7.45 7.47 -1.06
CA VAL A 33 7.30 8.22 -2.30
C VAL A 33 5.93 7.93 -2.89
N GLN A 34 5.12 8.98 -3.03
CA GLN A 34 3.79 8.88 -3.65
C GLN A 34 3.88 8.30 -5.06
N PRO A 35 2.93 7.43 -5.45
CA PRO A 35 2.85 6.94 -6.82
C PRO A 35 2.84 8.06 -7.85
N TYR A 36 3.49 7.79 -8.97
CA TYR A 36 3.48 8.63 -10.15
C TYR A 36 3.54 7.75 -11.40
N GLU A 37 3.17 8.32 -12.54
CA GLU A 37 3.27 7.64 -13.83
C GLU A 37 4.64 7.91 -14.46
N SER A 38 5.32 6.84 -14.88
CA SER A 38 6.54 6.87 -15.68
C SER A 38 6.20 6.47 -17.12
N CYS A 39 6.50 7.33 -18.09
CA CYS A 39 6.22 7.06 -19.50
C CYS A 39 7.52 6.96 -20.31
N GLU A 40 7.72 5.84 -20.98
CA GLU A 40 8.84 5.62 -21.91
C GLU A 40 8.57 6.37 -23.23
N PRO A 41 9.34 7.42 -23.58
CA PRO A 41 9.04 8.24 -24.75
C PRO A 41 9.08 7.49 -26.09
N GLU A 42 9.91 6.45 -26.22
CA GLU A 42 10.06 5.73 -27.49
C GLU A 42 8.89 4.80 -27.78
N THR A 43 8.40 4.09 -26.76
CA THR A 43 7.30 3.13 -26.88
C THR A 43 5.93 3.77 -26.61
N GLY A 44 5.91 4.89 -25.89
CA GLY A 44 4.70 5.54 -25.40
C GLY A 44 4.00 4.76 -24.27
N VAL A 45 4.63 3.73 -23.72
CA VAL A 45 4.10 2.95 -22.61
C VAL A 45 4.27 3.75 -21.32
N CYS A 46 3.15 3.91 -20.60
CA CYS A 46 3.12 4.53 -19.28
C CYS A 46 2.84 3.46 -18.22
N THR A 47 3.62 3.48 -17.15
CA THR A 47 3.53 2.55 -16.02
C THR A 47 3.43 3.33 -14.72
N ASN A 48 2.45 2.98 -13.89
CA ASN A 48 2.35 3.53 -12.54
C ASN A 48 3.50 2.97 -11.69
N VAL A 49 4.38 3.84 -11.21
CA VAL A 49 5.45 3.49 -10.27
C VAL A 49 4.84 3.29 -8.89
N ALA A 50 4.22 2.13 -8.71
CA ALA A 50 3.50 1.75 -7.51
C ALA A 50 3.50 0.25 -7.28
N ILE A 51 3.31 -0.19 -6.03
CA ILE A 51 3.17 -1.64 -5.73
C ILE A 51 2.00 -2.31 -6.46
N SER A 52 0.93 -1.56 -6.74
CA SER A 52 -0.25 -1.99 -7.48
C SER A 52 -0.21 -1.64 -8.97
N GLY A 53 0.87 -0.98 -9.42
CA GLY A 53 1.05 -0.59 -10.81
C GLY A 53 1.59 -1.76 -11.66
N CYS A 54 1.21 -1.78 -12.93
CA CYS A 54 1.67 -2.75 -13.91
C CYS A 54 2.04 -2.08 -15.23
N THR A 55 3.05 -2.63 -15.92
CA THR A 55 3.35 -2.32 -17.32
C THR A 55 2.43 -3.13 -18.24
N VAL A 56 2.69 -3.13 -19.54
CA VAL A 56 1.91 -3.89 -20.51
C VAL A 56 2.13 -5.40 -20.39
N PRO A 57 1.13 -6.24 -20.69
CA PRO A 57 1.23 -7.69 -20.53
C PRO A 57 2.39 -8.30 -21.32
N GLY A 58 3.17 -9.17 -20.67
CA GLY A 58 4.31 -9.86 -21.26
C GLY A 58 5.65 -9.13 -21.16
N GLU A 59 5.65 -7.87 -20.70
CA GLU A 59 6.87 -7.12 -20.40
C GLU A 59 7.21 -7.21 -18.90
N ARG A 60 8.42 -6.78 -18.51
CA ARG A 60 8.84 -6.73 -17.11
C ARG A 60 8.64 -5.33 -16.54
N PHE A 61 8.10 -5.24 -15.32
CA PHE A 61 7.79 -3.94 -14.70
C PHE A 61 9.04 -3.07 -14.49
N GLU A 62 10.16 -3.67 -14.09
CA GLU A 62 11.42 -2.97 -13.82
C GLU A 62 12.04 -2.31 -15.07
N ASP A 63 11.60 -2.68 -16.28
CA ASP A 63 12.02 -2.02 -17.51
C ASP A 63 11.33 -0.65 -17.71
N TYR A 64 10.23 -0.38 -17.00
CA TYR A 64 9.39 0.82 -17.19
C TYR A 64 9.21 1.66 -15.91
N ALA A 65 9.58 1.12 -14.75
CA ALA A 65 9.34 1.74 -13.45
C ALA A 65 10.50 1.55 -12.47
N ASP A 66 10.63 2.50 -11.54
CA ASP A 66 11.70 2.51 -10.55
C ASP A 66 11.35 1.66 -9.31
N CYS A 67 12.01 0.51 -9.19
CA CYS A 67 11.81 -0.39 -8.06
C CYS A 67 12.35 0.14 -6.72
N GLU A 68 13.29 1.09 -6.71
CA GLU A 68 13.70 1.77 -5.47
C GLU A 68 12.53 2.56 -4.90
N VAL A 69 11.83 3.31 -5.75
CA VAL A 69 10.63 4.07 -5.37
C VAL A 69 9.53 3.14 -4.85
N VAL A 70 9.23 2.05 -5.55
CA VAL A 70 8.19 1.10 -5.12
C VAL A 70 8.51 0.50 -3.75
N ARG A 71 9.78 0.21 -3.46
CA ARG A 71 10.22 -0.28 -2.16
C ARG A 71 10.08 0.73 -1.02
N THR A 72 10.02 2.03 -1.30
CA THR A 72 9.66 3.03 -0.26
C THR A 72 8.17 2.96 0.13
N GLN A 73 7.31 2.38 -0.73
CA GLN A 73 5.87 2.42 -0.51
C GLN A 73 5.41 1.41 0.55
N ARG A 74 6.26 0.44 0.90
CA ARG A 74 6.01 -0.54 1.95
C ARG A 74 7.30 -0.93 2.64
N PRO A 75 7.26 -1.30 3.92
CA PRO A 75 8.44 -1.87 4.54
C PRO A 75 8.89 -3.10 3.75
N TYR A 76 10.18 -3.16 3.44
CA TYR A 76 10.83 -4.23 2.73
C TYR A 76 11.91 -4.83 3.63
N TRP A 77 11.96 -6.15 3.70
CA TRP A 77 13.01 -6.90 4.39
C TRP A 77 13.18 -8.25 3.72
N VAL A 78 14.42 -8.73 3.70
CA VAL A 78 14.75 -10.01 3.10
C VAL A 78 14.20 -11.13 3.97
N SER A 79 13.66 -12.17 3.34
CA SER A 79 13.35 -13.42 4.04
C SER A 79 13.80 -14.61 3.22
N ARG A 80 14.23 -15.67 3.91
CA ARG A 80 14.55 -16.92 3.24
C ARG A 80 13.29 -17.54 2.66
N VAL A 81 13.34 -17.89 1.38
CA VAL A 81 12.29 -18.64 0.69
C VAL A 81 12.67 -20.12 0.64
N PRO A 82 11.73 -21.05 0.85
CA PRO A 82 12.00 -22.48 0.70
C PRO A 82 12.24 -22.86 -0.76
N GLU A 83 12.97 -23.94 -1.00
CA GLU A 83 13.16 -24.48 -2.34
C GLU A 83 12.03 -25.48 -2.67
N THR A 84 11.63 -25.55 -3.94
CA THR A 84 10.72 -26.58 -4.43
C THR A 84 11.34 -27.96 -4.24
N ASP A 85 10.55 -28.94 -3.79
CA ASP A 85 10.99 -30.34 -3.73
C ASP A 85 11.26 -30.85 -5.16
N PRO A 86 12.50 -31.29 -5.49
CA PRO A 86 12.79 -31.81 -6.83
C PRO A 86 12.02 -33.09 -7.18
N ALA A 87 11.38 -33.74 -6.20
CA ALA A 87 10.50 -34.88 -6.42
C ALA A 87 9.01 -34.49 -6.54
N ASP A 88 8.67 -33.19 -6.54
CA ASP A 88 7.29 -32.75 -6.71
C ASP A 88 6.75 -33.15 -8.10
N PRO A 89 5.71 -33.99 -8.18
CA PRO A 89 5.20 -34.49 -9.45
C PRO A 89 4.62 -33.39 -10.36
N ARG A 90 4.30 -32.21 -9.82
CA ARG A 90 3.82 -31.07 -10.61
C ARG A 90 4.90 -30.50 -11.53
N LEU A 91 6.18 -30.73 -11.24
CA LEU A 91 7.28 -30.35 -12.14
C LEU A 91 7.18 -31.06 -13.50
N ASP A 92 6.56 -32.25 -13.55
CA ASP A 92 6.29 -33.01 -14.77
C ASP A 92 4.88 -32.76 -15.35
N ASP A 93 4.03 -31.97 -14.68
CA ASP A 93 2.70 -31.60 -15.16
C ASP A 93 2.79 -30.39 -16.09
N ALA A 94 2.76 -30.65 -17.41
CA ALA A 94 2.86 -29.61 -18.42
C ALA A 94 1.73 -28.58 -18.36
N ALA A 95 0.52 -28.96 -17.94
CA ALA A 95 -0.60 -28.03 -17.85
C ALA A 95 -0.39 -27.08 -16.65
N PHE A 96 -0.02 -27.62 -15.50
CA PHE A 96 0.31 -26.83 -14.31
C PHE A 96 1.48 -25.88 -14.58
N MET A 97 2.57 -26.36 -15.17
CA MET A 97 3.74 -25.51 -15.45
C MET A 97 3.46 -24.43 -16.49
N THR A 98 2.59 -24.69 -17.46
CA THR A 98 2.12 -23.67 -18.42
C THR A 98 1.32 -22.58 -17.70
N GLU A 99 0.44 -22.96 -16.78
CA GLU A 99 -0.37 -22.03 -16.00
C GLU A 99 0.49 -21.21 -15.03
N LEU A 100 1.42 -21.86 -14.33
CA LEU A 100 2.39 -21.19 -13.45
C LEU A 100 3.24 -20.19 -14.24
N ALA A 101 3.69 -20.52 -15.45
CA ALA A 101 4.44 -19.60 -16.29
C ALA A 101 3.63 -18.35 -16.69
N TRP A 102 2.33 -18.51 -16.95
CA TRP A 102 1.42 -17.38 -17.15
C TRP A 102 1.29 -16.54 -15.88
N VAL A 103 1.05 -17.15 -14.72
CA VAL A 103 0.98 -16.44 -13.42
C VAL A 103 2.28 -15.67 -13.13
N THR A 104 3.44 -16.28 -13.37
CA THR A 104 4.75 -15.63 -13.24
C THR A 104 4.86 -14.41 -14.14
N ALA A 105 4.42 -14.49 -15.40
CA ALA A 105 4.46 -13.37 -16.33
C ALA A 105 3.53 -12.22 -15.91
N GLU A 106 2.33 -12.53 -15.40
CA GLU A 106 1.41 -11.52 -14.89
C GLU A 106 2.02 -10.76 -13.69
N ILE A 107 2.61 -11.48 -12.73
CA ILE A 107 3.24 -10.87 -11.55
C ILE A 107 4.51 -10.10 -11.96
N GLY A 108 5.29 -10.62 -12.90
CA GLY A 108 6.50 -9.97 -13.42
C GLY A 108 6.23 -8.66 -14.16
N ALA A 109 5.03 -8.49 -14.71
CA ALA A 109 4.58 -7.23 -15.32
C ALA A 109 4.15 -6.17 -14.29
N CYS A 110 4.16 -6.48 -12.99
CA CYS A 110 3.66 -5.59 -11.93
C CYS A 110 4.70 -5.29 -10.84
N GLY A 111 4.43 -4.24 -10.05
CA GLY A 111 5.31 -3.74 -8.99
C GLY A 111 5.69 -4.78 -7.92
N CYS A 112 4.99 -5.91 -7.82
CA CYS A 112 5.38 -7.05 -6.98
C CYS A 112 6.83 -7.50 -7.25
N THR A 113 7.29 -7.45 -8.51
CA THR A 113 8.65 -7.85 -8.91
C THR A 113 9.73 -7.12 -8.10
N CYS A 114 9.50 -5.87 -7.70
CA CYS A 114 10.47 -5.03 -6.99
C CYS A 114 10.86 -5.57 -5.60
N CYS A 115 10.03 -6.44 -5.04
CA CYS A 115 10.27 -7.11 -3.76
C CYS A 115 10.38 -8.63 -3.89
N HIS A 116 9.85 -9.21 -4.97
CA HIS A 116 9.59 -10.64 -5.11
C HIS A 116 10.25 -11.28 -6.34
N ALA A 117 11.23 -10.60 -6.95
CA ALA A 117 11.99 -11.12 -8.08
C ALA A 117 13.47 -10.81 -7.87
N THR A 118 14.31 -11.82 -7.70
CA THR A 118 15.76 -11.60 -7.54
C THR A 118 16.43 -10.98 -8.77
N GLY A 119 15.83 -11.13 -9.95
CA GLY A 119 16.22 -10.47 -11.19
C GLY A 119 16.12 -8.95 -11.15
N SER A 120 15.33 -8.38 -10.22
CA SER A 120 15.24 -6.92 -10.00
C SER A 120 16.48 -6.32 -9.30
N GLY A 121 17.46 -7.16 -8.92
CA GLY A 121 18.72 -6.72 -8.32
C GLY A 121 18.72 -6.67 -6.80
N THR A 122 17.62 -7.07 -6.14
CA THR A 122 17.53 -7.18 -4.67
C THR A 122 17.13 -8.60 -4.24
N PRO A 123 17.47 -9.04 -3.02
CA PRO A 123 16.98 -10.32 -2.52
C PRO A 123 15.45 -10.33 -2.39
N ALA A 124 14.81 -11.46 -2.71
CA ALA A 124 13.37 -11.54 -2.58
C ALA A 124 12.90 -11.54 -1.10
N THR A 125 11.69 -11.02 -0.88
CA THR A 125 10.94 -11.17 0.37
C THR A 125 9.79 -12.16 0.16
N LYS A 126 9.52 -13.04 1.12
CA LYS A 126 8.47 -14.07 1.19
C LYS A 126 8.41 -15.12 0.06
N PHE A 127 8.51 -14.72 -1.20
CA PHE A 127 8.58 -15.57 -2.38
C PHE A 127 9.41 -14.87 -3.47
N ASP A 128 9.98 -15.66 -4.38
CA ASP A 128 10.82 -15.22 -5.50
C ASP A 128 10.31 -15.85 -6.80
N ILE A 129 9.72 -15.03 -7.67
CA ILE A 129 9.18 -15.49 -8.97
C ILE A 129 10.28 -15.90 -9.97
N ASP A 130 11.53 -15.51 -9.72
CA ASP A 130 12.68 -15.93 -10.52
C ASP A 130 13.32 -17.23 -9.98
N ALA A 131 12.86 -17.75 -8.84
CA ALA A 131 13.36 -18.99 -8.28
C ALA A 131 13.01 -20.20 -9.19
N PRO A 132 13.92 -21.18 -9.32
CA PRO A 132 13.66 -22.36 -10.12
C PRO A 132 12.54 -23.22 -9.51
N GLY A 133 11.75 -23.86 -10.37
CA GLY A 133 10.71 -24.80 -9.96
C GLY A 133 9.35 -24.12 -9.75
N ILE A 134 8.70 -24.45 -8.64
CA ILE A 134 7.34 -24.04 -8.29
C ILE A 134 7.42 -22.99 -7.19
N TRP A 135 7.66 -21.74 -7.58
CA TRP A 135 7.87 -20.66 -6.62
C TRP A 135 6.68 -20.43 -5.69
N ILE A 136 5.45 -20.82 -6.07
CA ILE A 136 4.27 -20.70 -5.21
C ILE A 136 4.34 -21.60 -3.96
N ASP A 137 5.23 -22.60 -3.92
CA ASP A 137 5.52 -23.39 -2.71
C ASP A 137 6.16 -22.55 -1.61
N GLN A 138 6.68 -21.37 -1.96
CA GLN A 138 7.25 -20.40 -1.02
C GLN A 138 6.19 -19.58 -0.30
N LEU A 139 4.98 -19.49 -0.86
CA LEU A 139 3.86 -18.80 -0.22
C LEU A 139 3.35 -19.62 0.97
N SER A 140 3.03 -18.94 2.06
CA SER A 140 2.18 -19.50 3.12
C SER A 140 0.76 -19.75 2.59
N ASP A 141 -0.03 -20.57 3.28
CA ASP A 141 -1.45 -20.79 2.92
C ASP A 141 -2.24 -19.49 2.92
N ARG A 142 -1.92 -18.60 3.87
CA ARG A 142 -2.44 -17.23 3.90
C ARG A 142 -2.00 -16.41 2.68
N GLY A 143 -0.75 -16.54 2.24
CA GLY A 143 -0.25 -15.92 1.01
C GLY A 143 -1.01 -16.39 -0.23
N VAL A 144 -1.22 -17.70 -0.39
CA VAL A 144 -2.04 -18.28 -1.45
C VAL A 144 -3.49 -17.77 -1.37
N ALA A 145 -4.06 -17.68 -0.17
CA ALA A 145 -5.40 -17.16 0.06
C ALA A 145 -5.54 -15.68 -0.32
N ILE A 146 -4.54 -14.85 -0.02
CA ILE A 146 -4.48 -13.46 -0.49
C ILE A 146 -4.43 -13.42 -2.01
N PHE A 147 -3.60 -14.27 -2.64
CA PHE A 147 -3.40 -14.27 -4.08
C PHE A 147 -4.67 -14.73 -4.82
N SER A 148 -5.41 -15.68 -4.25
CA SER A 148 -6.72 -16.13 -4.77
C SER A 148 -7.83 -15.09 -4.65
N GLY A 149 -7.67 -14.11 -3.75
CA GLY A 149 -8.73 -13.17 -3.37
C GLY A 149 -9.65 -13.67 -2.25
N ALA A 150 -9.41 -14.85 -1.68
CA ALA A 150 -10.15 -15.35 -0.52
C ALA A 150 -9.92 -14.50 0.74
N ILE A 151 -8.73 -13.89 0.88
CA ILE A 151 -8.42 -12.90 1.90
C ILE A 151 -8.23 -11.54 1.24
N SER A 152 -8.99 -10.54 1.70
CA SER A 152 -8.87 -9.17 1.18
C SER A 152 -7.47 -8.62 1.41
N SER A 153 -6.94 -8.00 0.36
CA SER A 153 -5.71 -7.22 0.38
C SER A 153 -5.92 -5.84 -0.24
N GLU A 154 -7.13 -5.29 -0.09
CA GLU A 154 -7.51 -3.96 -0.59
C GLU A 154 -6.52 -2.88 -0.13
N ILE A 155 -5.91 -3.05 1.04
CA ILE A 155 -4.93 -2.13 1.62
C ILE A 155 -3.67 -1.90 0.77
N LEU A 156 -3.42 -2.72 -0.24
CA LEU A 156 -2.32 -2.50 -1.20
C LEU A 156 -2.72 -1.54 -2.33
N GLY A 157 -3.95 -1.04 -2.34
CA GLY A 157 -4.49 -0.13 -3.35
C GLY A 157 -4.75 -0.82 -4.69
N ALA A 158 -5.56 -0.18 -5.54
CA ALA A 158 -5.86 -0.67 -6.87
C ALA A 158 -6.11 0.50 -7.83
N TYR A 159 -5.46 0.44 -9.00
CA TYR A 159 -5.81 1.29 -10.15
C TYR A 159 -6.99 0.66 -10.91
N PRO A 160 -7.84 1.46 -11.56
CA PRO A 160 -8.73 0.95 -12.59
C PRO A 160 -7.95 0.24 -13.70
N ALA A 161 -8.46 -0.88 -14.21
CA ALA A 161 -7.73 -1.67 -15.23
C ALA A 161 -7.34 -0.86 -16.48
N GLY A 162 -8.20 0.07 -16.92
CA GLY A 162 -7.93 0.96 -18.05
C GLY A 162 -6.79 1.97 -17.80
N GLU A 163 -6.44 2.23 -16.54
CA GLU A 163 -5.33 3.09 -16.12
C GLU A 163 -4.10 2.27 -15.70
N ASN A 164 -4.18 0.93 -15.82
CA ASN A 164 -3.14 0.01 -15.36
C ASN A 164 -2.84 -1.06 -16.41
N ASN A 165 -2.83 -0.66 -17.69
CA ASN A 165 -2.46 -1.52 -18.81
C ASN A 165 -3.28 -2.81 -18.95
N GLY A 166 -4.55 -2.78 -18.49
CA GLY A 166 -5.46 -3.92 -18.52
C GLY A 166 -5.40 -4.81 -17.27
N PHE A 167 -4.51 -4.54 -16.31
CA PHE A 167 -4.39 -5.29 -15.07
C PHE A 167 -5.38 -4.80 -14.01
N ASP A 168 -6.13 -5.74 -13.45
CA ASP A 168 -7.08 -5.52 -12.36
C ASP A 168 -6.61 -6.23 -11.08
N ARG A 169 -6.73 -5.53 -9.95
CA ARG A 169 -6.40 -5.99 -8.59
C ARG A 169 -7.60 -5.91 -7.64
N SER A 170 -8.80 -5.65 -8.15
CA SER A 170 -10.02 -5.53 -7.36
C SER A 170 -10.42 -6.86 -6.68
N ARG A 171 -9.92 -8.00 -7.18
CA ARG A 171 -10.28 -9.34 -6.70
C ARG A 171 -9.11 -10.10 -6.11
N THR A 172 -7.99 -10.18 -6.81
CA THR A 172 -6.83 -11.00 -6.44
C THR A 172 -5.77 -10.17 -5.74
N GLY A 173 -4.90 -10.84 -4.98
CA GLY A 173 -3.76 -10.22 -4.32
C GLY A 173 -2.82 -9.49 -5.29
N PRO A 174 -2.23 -10.19 -6.29
CA PRO A 174 -1.52 -9.56 -7.39
C PRO A 174 -2.50 -9.01 -8.44
N PRO A 175 -2.18 -7.90 -9.11
CA PRO A 175 -2.91 -7.48 -10.30
C PRO A 175 -2.77 -8.51 -11.43
N THR A 176 -3.79 -8.64 -12.27
CA THR A 176 -3.78 -9.53 -13.44
C THR A 176 -4.73 -9.04 -14.53
N THR A 177 -4.45 -9.40 -15.78
CA THR A 177 -5.35 -9.21 -16.92
C THR A 177 -6.54 -10.17 -16.92
N ASP A 178 -6.52 -11.25 -16.13
CA ASP A 178 -7.61 -12.21 -15.99
C ASP A 178 -7.83 -12.60 -14.51
N PRO A 179 -8.61 -11.78 -13.76
CA PRO A 179 -8.86 -12.01 -12.34
C PRO A 179 -9.54 -13.34 -12.03
N GLU A 180 -10.35 -13.88 -12.94
CA GLU A 180 -11.05 -15.15 -12.74
C GLU A 180 -10.08 -16.32 -12.86
N ARG A 181 -9.23 -16.31 -13.89
CA ARG A 181 -8.20 -17.33 -14.11
C ARG A 181 -7.17 -17.34 -12.98
N MET A 182 -6.69 -16.17 -12.57
CA MET A 182 -5.74 -16.03 -11.47
C MET A 182 -6.33 -16.53 -10.14
N ALA A 183 -7.57 -16.15 -9.83
CA ALA A 183 -8.27 -16.63 -8.63
C ALA A 183 -8.45 -18.15 -8.65
N ALA A 184 -8.83 -18.73 -9.80
CA ALA A 184 -9.02 -20.17 -9.95
C ALA A 184 -7.70 -20.94 -9.77
N PHE A 185 -6.58 -20.44 -10.30
CA PHE A 185 -5.27 -21.06 -10.11
C PHE A 185 -4.89 -21.18 -8.63
N PHE A 186 -4.99 -20.07 -7.88
CA PHE A 186 -4.64 -20.09 -6.47
C PHE A 186 -5.69 -20.80 -5.59
N ALA A 187 -6.97 -20.81 -5.97
CA ALA A 187 -7.98 -21.62 -5.29
C ALA A 187 -7.70 -23.12 -5.42
N ALA A 188 -7.25 -23.59 -6.60
CA ALA A 188 -6.83 -24.98 -6.77
C ALA A 188 -5.61 -25.32 -5.91
N GLU A 189 -4.69 -24.37 -5.70
CA GLU A 189 -3.57 -24.56 -4.79
C GLU A 189 -4.01 -24.63 -3.32
N LEU A 190 -5.00 -23.82 -2.89
CA LEU A 190 -5.59 -23.94 -1.54
C LEU A 190 -6.23 -25.32 -1.33
N GLU A 191 -7.02 -25.79 -2.30
CA GLU A 191 -7.65 -27.12 -2.25
C GLU A 191 -6.58 -28.23 -2.14
N ARG A 192 -5.53 -28.15 -2.94
CA ARG A 192 -4.40 -29.10 -2.88
C ARG A 192 -3.73 -29.14 -1.51
N ARG A 193 -3.61 -27.98 -0.86
CA ARG A 193 -3.04 -27.84 0.50
C ARG A 193 -4.01 -28.25 1.61
N GLY A 194 -5.28 -28.49 1.27
CA GLY A 194 -6.31 -28.87 2.23
C GLY A 194 -6.80 -27.70 3.09
N VAL A 195 -6.60 -26.46 2.64
CA VAL A 195 -7.12 -25.26 3.32
C VAL A 195 -8.62 -25.19 3.12
N THR A 196 -9.36 -25.00 4.21
CA THR A 196 -10.83 -25.05 4.21
C THR A 196 -11.45 -23.65 4.14
N ASP A 197 -12.69 -23.57 3.62
CA ASP A 197 -13.46 -22.32 3.62
C ASP A 197 -13.68 -21.75 5.03
N GLU A 198 -13.76 -22.60 6.05
CA GLU A 198 -13.89 -22.20 7.45
C GLU A 198 -12.63 -21.45 7.94
N GLU A 199 -11.44 -22.00 7.65
CA GLU A 199 -10.17 -21.33 7.97
C GLU A 199 -10.02 -19.98 7.25
N LEU A 200 -10.49 -19.90 6.00
CA LEU A 200 -10.45 -18.67 5.21
C LEU A 200 -11.44 -17.62 5.72
N ALA A 201 -12.65 -18.02 6.13
CA ALA A 201 -13.68 -17.13 6.64
C ALA A 201 -13.29 -16.44 7.97
N GLU A 202 -12.46 -17.10 8.78
CA GLU A 202 -11.94 -16.54 10.03
C GLU A 202 -10.68 -15.69 9.85
N ALA A 203 -10.05 -15.73 8.68
CA ALA A 203 -8.79 -15.05 8.44
C ALA A 203 -8.99 -13.52 8.35
N PRO A 204 -8.25 -12.71 9.14
CA PRO A 204 -8.35 -11.26 9.05
C PRO A 204 -7.80 -10.76 7.70
N PRO A 205 -8.24 -9.59 7.21
CA PRO A 205 -7.69 -8.99 5.99
C PRO A 205 -6.17 -8.80 6.10
N PHE A 206 -5.50 -8.77 4.95
CA PHE A 206 -4.08 -8.44 4.87
C PHE A 206 -3.84 -6.98 5.30
N GLY A 207 -2.67 -6.73 5.91
CA GLY A 207 -2.25 -5.39 6.38
C GLY A 207 -2.26 -5.21 7.89
N GLY A 208 -2.83 -6.15 8.65
CA GLY A 208 -2.83 -6.11 10.12
C GLY A 208 -3.41 -4.79 10.66
N SER A 209 -2.64 -4.07 11.47
CA SER A 209 -3.07 -2.79 12.04
C SER A 209 -3.36 -1.72 10.99
N LEU A 210 -2.73 -1.79 9.81
CA LEU A 210 -3.00 -0.84 8.73
C LEU A 210 -4.43 -1.00 8.18
N ALA A 211 -4.91 -2.24 8.07
CA ALA A 211 -6.28 -2.51 7.64
C ALA A 211 -7.30 -1.99 8.67
N GLY A 212 -7.03 -2.19 9.97
CA GLY A 212 -7.89 -1.65 11.04
C GLY A 212 -7.92 -0.11 11.06
N ARG A 213 -6.75 0.52 10.85
CA ARG A 213 -6.59 1.98 10.87
C ARG A 213 -7.36 2.71 9.79
N ILE A 214 -7.76 2.06 8.70
CA ILE A 214 -8.62 2.72 7.69
C ILE A 214 -10.00 3.05 8.27
N THR A 215 -10.47 2.27 9.25
CA THR A 215 -11.82 2.42 9.81
C THR A 215 -11.83 2.91 11.26
N ASP A 216 -10.66 3.21 11.84
CA ASP A 216 -10.58 3.72 13.21
C ASP A 216 -11.33 5.07 13.30
N PRO A 217 -12.32 5.20 14.20
CA PRO A 217 -13.13 6.40 14.28
C PRO A 217 -12.29 7.60 14.72
N ALA A 218 -12.61 8.78 14.19
CA ALA A 218 -12.03 10.03 14.66
C ALA A 218 -12.67 10.43 16.00
N GLU A 219 -11.85 10.78 16.98
CA GLU A 219 -12.32 11.31 18.27
C GLU A 219 -12.43 12.84 18.23
N PRO A 220 -13.11 13.51 19.18
CA PRO A 220 -13.06 14.97 19.27
C PRO A 220 -11.62 15.46 19.45
N CYS A 221 -11.24 16.54 18.76
CA CYS A 221 -9.93 17.14 18.89
C CYS A 221 -9.70 17.70 20.30
N GLU A 222 -8.47 17.51 20.82
CA GLU A 222 -8.02 18.21 22.03
C GLU A 222 -7.98 19.72 21.81
N GLU A 223 -8.01 20.49 22.91
CA GLU A 223 -7.99 21.95 22.85
C GLU A 223 -6.78 22.46 22.06
N GLY A 224 -7.06 23.25 21.02
CA GLY A 224 -6.04 23.83 20.16
C GLY A 224 -5.63 22.98 18.95
N LEU A 225 -6.18 21.79 18.78
CA LEU A 225 -6.08 21.01 17.53
C LEU A 225 -7.26 21.31 16.59
N GLY A 226 -7.09 21.05 15.29
CA GLY A 226 -8.09 21.36 14.26
C GLY A 226 -7.76 22.64 13.49
N VAL A 227 -8.78 23.31 12.92
CA VAL A 227 -8.62 24.59 12.23
C VAL A 227 -9.26 25.72 13.03
N ASP A 228 -8.45 26.70 13.46
CA ASP A 228 -8.92 27.83 14.27
C ASP A 228 -9.65 28.91 13.44
N ARG A 229 -10.33 29.87 14.11
CA ARG A 229 -11.02 31.01 13.47
C ARG A 229 -10.15 31.88 12.55
N ARG A 230 -8.83 31.80 12.66
CA ARG A 230 -7.87 32.50 11.80
C ARG A 230 -7.39 31.64 10.63
N GLY A 231 -7.98 30.45 10.47
CA GLY A 231 -7.65 29.46 9.46
C GLY A 231 -6.36 28.70 9.75
N ARG A 232 -5.81 28.72 10.98
CA ARG A 232 -4.59 27.96 11.28
C ARG A 232 -4.93 26.51 11.56
N VAL A 233 -4.30 25.61 10.82
CA VAL A 233 -4.38 24.15 10.98
C VAL A 233 -3.36 23.71 12.01
N ARG A 234 -3.79 22.98 13.04
CA ARG A 234 -2.93 22.49 14.12
C ARG A 234 -3.19 21.01 14.40
N TRP A 235 -2.14 20.23 14.37
CA TRP A 235 -2.09 18.82 14.80
C TRP A 235 -1.07 18.65 15.92
N GLY A 236 -0.84 17.40 16.32
CA GLY A 236 0.12 17.01 17.35
C GLY A 236 1.56 17.50 17.12
N GLU A 237 2.44 17.15 18.06
CA GLU A 237 3.77 17.79 18.20
C GLU A 237 4.78 17.43 17.10
N THR A 238 4.54 16.37 16.34
CA THR A 238 5.47 15.89 15.32
C THR A 238 5.17 16.47 13.93
N GLY A 239 6.18 16.40 13.05
CA GLY A 239 6.07 16.96 11.71
C GLY A 239 5.22 16.08 10.81
N ALA A 240 4.28 16.68 10.07
CA ALA A 240 3.39 15.95 9.16
C ALA A 240 3.91 15.97 7.72
N ARG A 241 3.80 14.85 7.01
CA ARG A 241 3.99 14.77 5.55
C ARG A 241 2.69 14.81 4.78
N TYR A 242 1.60 14.43 5.41
CA TYR A 242 0.27 14.50 4.83
C TYR A 242 -0.68 15.17 5.81
N VAL A 243 -1.39 16.19 5.32
CA VAL A 243 -2.39 16.92 6.10
C VAL A 243 -3.69 16.96 5.32
N TYR A 244 -4.76 16.55 5.97
CA TYR A 244 -6.10 16.48 5.40
C TYR A 244 -7.07 17.25 6.29
N VAL A 245 -7.95 18.01 5.63
CA VAL A 245 -9.19 18.47 6.23
C VAL A 245 -10.33 17.89 5.40
N THR A 246 -11.22 17.19 6.09
CA THR A 246 -12.28 16.41 5.47
C THR A 246 -13.61 16.71 6.16
N GLU A 247 -14.72 16.44 5.48
CA GLU A 247 -15.99 16.27 6.17
C GLU A 247 -15.90 15.07 7.15
N PRO A 248 -16.69 15.04 8.23
CA PRO A 248 -16.75 13.86 9.09
C PRO A 248 -17.18 12.63 8.27
N GLY A 249 -16.45 11.54 8.41
CA GLY A 249 -16.71 10.29 7.70
C GLY A 249 -15.97 9.11 8.32
N ASP A 250 -16.37 7.91 7.91
CA ASP A 250 -15.95 6.66 8.54
C ASP A 250 -14.68 6.06 7.93
N VAL A 251 -14.12 6.69 6.89
CA VAL A 251 -12.94 6.19 6.17
C VAL A 251 -11.78 7.16 6.36
N ASN A 252 -10.68 6.63 6.87
CA ASN A 252 -9.43 7.35 7.07
C ASN A 252 -8.62 7.35 5.77
N PRO A 253 -7.82 8.39 5.50
CA PRO A 253 -6.83 8.32 4.44
C PRO A 253 -5.97 7.07 4.59
N GLY A 254 -5.95 6.26 3.54
CA GLY A 254 -5.23 5.01 3.45
C GLY A 254 -4.14 5.07 2.39
N VAL A 255 -3.97 3.96 1.69
CA VAL A 255 -2.89 3.77 0.73
C VAL A 255 -3.32 4.23 -0.67
N PRO A 256 -2.46 4.94 -1.42
CA PRO A 256 -2.71 5.28 -2.82
C PRO A 256 -2.77 4.02 -3.73
N PRO A 257 -3.41 4.12 -4.91
CA PRO A 257 -3.95 5.34 -5.51
C PRO A 257 -5.40 5.66 -5.13
N ASN A 258 -6.12 4.71 -4.50
CA ASN A 258 -7.57 4.79 -4.38
C ASN A 258 -8.09 4.97 -2.95
N LEU A 259 -7.27 4.74 -1.92
CA LEU A 259 -7.69 4.88 -0.52
C LEU A 259 -7.13 6.13 0.15
N ASP A 260 -6.18 6.82 -0.47
CA ASP A 260 -5.49 7.99 0.08
C ASP A 260 -6.29 9.29 -0.03
N THR A 261 -7.36 9.33 -0.82
CA THR A 261 -8.26 10.50 -0.93
C THR A 261 -9.70 10.10 -0.63
N PRO A 262 -10.09 9.95 0.64
CA PRO A 262 -11.44 9.54 1.00
C PRO A 262 -12.49 10.57 0.51
N PRO A 263 -13.72 10.12 0.20
CA PRO A 263 -14.83 11.02 -0.11
C PRO A 263 -15.02 12.09 0.97
N GLY A 264 -15.35 13.32 0.55
CA GLY A 264 -15.48 14.45 1.48
C GLY A 264 -14.15 15.11 1.84
N THR A 265 -13.03 14.73 1.22
CA THR A 265 -11.77 15.49 1.35
C THR A 265 -11.94 16.89 0.77
N LEU A 266 -11.80 17.91 1.63
CA LEU A 266 -11.92 19.31 1.25
C LEU A 266 -10.55 19.89 0.88
N TRP A 267 -9.53 19.46 1.62
CA TRP A 267 -8.16 19.89 1.43
C TRP A 267 -7.20 18.76 1.77
N ARG A 268 -6.21 18.54 0.90
CA ARG A 268 -5.10 17.61 1.12
C ARG A 268 -3.81 18.27 0.67
N LEU A 269 -2.82 18.27 1.56
CA LEU A 269 -1.49 18.78 1.30
C LEU A 269 -0.47 17.66 1.53
N ASP A 270 0.36 17.41 0.51
CA ASP A 270 1.44 16.44 0.55
C ASP A 270 2.79 17.17 0.63
N VAL A 271 3.73 16.65 1.41
CA VAL A 271 5.11 17.10 1.45
C VAL A 271 5.95 16.26 0.50
N ALA A 272 6.79 16.88 -0.31
CA ALA A 272 7.71 16.17 -1.19
C ALA A 272 8.62 15.23 -0.37
N PRO A 273 8.95 14.02 -0.86
CA PRO A 273 9.74 13.05 -0.10
C PRO A 273 11.10 13.59 0.37
N THR A 274 11.73 14.42 -0.46
CA THR A 274 13.03 15.07 -0.19
C THR A 274 12.93 16.32 0.70
N SER A 275 11.71 16.80 0.98
CA SER A 275 11.47 17.96 1.81
C SER A 275 11.28 17.57 3.27
N ARG A 276 11.51 18.53 4.18
CA ARG A 276 11.27 18.35 5.60
C ARG A 276 9.76 18.27 5.87
N PRO A 277 9.31 17.41 6.81
CA PRO A 277 7.91 17.42 7.27
C PRO A 277 7.47 18.82 7.73
N LEU A 278 6.19 19.11 7.57
CA LEU A 278 5.58 20.37 7.98
C LEU A 278 5.51 20.47 9.50
N GLU A 279 5.74 21.66 10.03
CA GLU A 279 5.40 21.99 11.41
C GLU A 279 3.92 22.40 11.50
N SER A 280 3.31 22.11 12.66
CA SER A 280 1.94 22.50 12.98
C SER A 280 1.76 24.03 12.94
N GLY A 281 0.59 24.51 12.49
CA GLY A 281 0.22 25.93 12.51
C GLY A 281 0.19 26.66 11.17
N LEU A 282 0.23 25.94 10.04
CA LEU A 282 0.05 26.52 8.70
C LEU A 282 -1.38 27.08 8.49
N ARG A 283 -1.61 27.88 7.46
CA ARG A 283 -2.99 28.28 7.13
C ARG A 283 -3.64 27.28 6.18
N TYR A 284 -4.92 27.01 6.42
CA TYR A 284 -5.75 26.18 5.57
C TYR A 284 -5.74 26.71 4.13
N GLY A 285 -5.37 25.86 3.17
CA GLY A 285 -5.21 26.23 1.76
C GLY A 285 -3.83 26.76 1.37
N ASP A 286 -2.90 26.97 2.31
CA ASP A 286 -1.53 27.34 1.95
C ASP A 286 -0.81 26.14 1.30
N THR A 287 0.08 26.43 0.34
CA THR A 287 0.99 25.46 -0.27
C THR A 287 2.43 25.96 -0.11
N PRO A 288 3.07 25.77 1.05
CA PRO A 288 4.47 26.17 1.28
C PRO A 288 5.46 25.50 0.31
N GLU A 289 6.67 26.03 0.24
CA GLU A 289 7.75 25.42 -0.56
C GLU A 289 8.00 23.97 -0.11
N GLY A 290 8.19 23.06 -1.09
CA GLY A 290 8.36 21.64 -0.83
C GLY A 290 7.06 20.88 -0.57
N THR A 291 5.91 21.50 -0.81
CA THR A 291 4.59 20.85 -0.69
C THR A 291 3.78 20.94 -1.98
N ALA A 292 2.77 20.09 -2.12
CA ALA A 292 1.82 20.11 -3.22
C ALA A 292 0.40 19.91 -2.67
N GLN A 293 -0.52 20.81 -3.02
CA GLN A 293 -1.94 20.60 -2.77
C GLN A 293 -2.47 19.55 -3.74
N ARG A 294 -3.01 18.46 -3.20
CA ARG A 294 -3.65 17.38 -3.98
C ARG A 294 -5.15 17.58 -4.10
N VAL A 295 -5.76 18.14 -3.06
CA VAL A 295 -7.20 18.44 -3.05
C VAL A 295 -7.42 19.88 -2.59
N PRO A 296 -8.18 20.69 -3.33
CA PRO A 296 -8.46 20.49 -4.76
C PRO A 296 -7.14 20.50 -5.57
N ALA A 297 -7.09 19.80 -6.71
CA ALA A 297 -5.88 19.75 -7.55
C ALA A 297 -5.44 21.13 -8.07
N SER A 298 -6.34 22.12 -8.06
CA SER A 298 -6.03 23.52 -8.35
C SER A 298 -7.00 24.46 -7.62
N GLY A 299 -6.56 25.70 -7.40
CA GLY A 299 -7.36 26.72 -6.71
C GLY A 299 -7.35 26.59 -5.20
N ALA A 300 -8.13 27.45 -4.53
CA ALA A 300 -8.29 27.40 -3.08
C ALA A 300 -9.26 26.27 -2.68
N PRO A 301 -9.04 25.61 -1.53
CA PRO A 301 -10.01 24.66 -1.01
C PRO A 301 -11.32 25.36 -0.61
N PRO A 302 -12.44 24.62 -0.52
CA PRO A 302 -13.72 25.18 -0.07
C PRO A 302 -13.60 25.85 1.31
N GLU A 303 -14.25 26.99 1.48
CA GLU A 303 -14.29 27.71 2.75
C GLU A 303 -14.97 26.87 3.84
N LEU A 304 -14.37 26.87 5.03
CA LEU A 304 -14.98 26.25 6.20
C LEU A 304 -16.11 27.14 6.74
N VAL A 305 -17.25 26.52 7.00
CA VAL A 305 -18.45 27.18 7.55
C VAL A 305 -18.46 27.09 9.07
N GLU A 306 -18.64 28.24 9.73
CA GLU A 306 -18.72 28.34 11.20
C GLU A 306 -19.86 27.48 11.77
N GLY A 307 -19.58 26.82 12.90
CA GLY A 307 -20.50 25.90 13.58
C GLY A 307 -20.65 24.53 12.91
N ARG A 308 -19.93 24.25 11.82
CA ARG A 308 -19.89 22.91 11.21
C ARG A 308 -18.73 22.08 11.75
N THR A 309 -18.99 20.78 11.90
CA THR A 309 -17.96 19.80 12.25
C THR A 309 -17.18 19.39 10.99
N TYR A 310 -15.87 19.32 11.14
CA TYR A 310 -14.92 18.78 10.16
C TYR A 310 -13.99 17.81 10.87
N ARG A 311 -13.16 17.14 10.08
CA ARG A 311 -12.15 16.22 10.56
C ARG A 311 -10.77 16.65 10.08
N LEU A 312 -9.82 16.66 11.00
CA LEU A 312 -8.40 16.82 10.75
C LEU A 312 -7.74 15.44 10.81
N TYR A 313 -7.02 15.09 9.74
CA TYR A 313 -6.13 13.95 9.72
C TYR A 313 -4.73 14.42 9.34
N ALA A 314 -3.72 14.07 10.14
CA ALA A 314 -2.33 14.38 9.86
C ALA A 314 -1.46 13.16 10.13
N SER A 315 -0.47 12.91 9.28
CA SER A 315 0.41 11.75 9.38
C SER A 315 1.88 12.08 9.08
N GLU A 316 2.79 11.43 9.80
CA GLU A 316 4.25 11.54 9.57
C GLU A 316 4.63 10.85 8.27
N ASP A 317 3.91 9.78 7.95
CA ASP A 317 3.94 9.08 6.68
C ASP A 317 2.59 8.37 6.44
N VAL A 318 2.37 7.70 5.30
CA VAL A 318 1.12 7.00 4.92
C VAL A 318 0.70 5.98 5.99
N LEU A 319 1.66 5.43 6.74
CA LEU A 319 1.42 4.40 7.74
C LEU A 319 1.45 4.91 9.19
N GLN A 320 1.66 6.21 9.42
CA GLN A 320 1.94 6.75 10.76
C GLN A 320 1.09 7.98 11.08
N THR A 321 -0.11 7.75 11.59
CA THR A 321 -1.04 8.80 12.02
C THR A 321 -0.49 9.58 13.21
N ILE A 322 -0.49 10.91 13.10
CA ILE A 322 -0.20 11.86 14.20
C ILE A 322 -1.49 12.28 14.88
N THR A 323 -2.50 12.62 14.06
CA THR A 323 -3.77 13.16 14.52
C THR A 323 -4.88 12.62 13.65
N ASN A 324 -5.95 12.15 14.29
CA ASN A 324 -7.19 11.76 13.65
C ASN A 324 -8.35 12.22 14.55
N CYS A 325 -8.84 13.43 14.32
CA CYS A 325 -9.85 14.00 15.21
C CYS A 325 -10.86 14.90 14.48
N THR A 326 -11.99 15.15 15.13
CA THR A 326 -13.06 16.03 14.67
C THR A 326 -13.08 17.34 15.45
N PHE A 327 -13.33 18.46 14.76
CA PHE A 327 -13.41 19.79 15.36
C PHE A 327 -14.61 20.54 14.79
N VAL A 328 -15.20 21.44 15.58
CA VAL A 328 -16.22 22.38 15.10
C VAL A 328 -15.50 23.65 14.67
N PHE A 329 -15.63 24.04 13.41
CA PHE A 329 -14.99 25.25 12.92
C PHE A 329 -15.63 26.48 13.55
N GLY A 330 -14.81 27.32 14.16
CA GLY A 330 -15.25 28.56 14.76
C GLY A 330 -15.68 28.47 16.22
N ASP A 331 -15.50 27.33 16.89
CA ASP A 331 -15.59 27.26 18.36
C ASP A 331 -14.29 27.70 19.05
#